data_AF-A0A368F0S9-F1
#
_entry.id   AF-A0A368F0S9-F1
#
_cell.length_a   1.000
_cell.length_b   1.000
_cell.length_c   1.000
_cell.angle_alpha   90.00
_cell.angle_beta   90.00
_cell.angle_gamma   90.00
#
_symmetry.space_group_name_H-M   'P 1'
#
loop_
_entity.id
_entity.type
_entity.pdbx_description
1 polymer ?
#
loop_
_entity_poly.entity_id
_entity_poly.type
_entity_poly.pdbx_seq_one_letter_code
_entity_poly.pdbx_strand_id
1 'polypeptide(L)'
;MSEKGLCRTIRAVFWTAEEQGTLGARYYCANHLNTDERFVFASESDQGAFRPRNFNSILRYQGDEKHKRKIEEIVDILNGNGVPLRVVNSRDQVDVACFANAGIPSVNYEPDRVRLILS
;
A
#
# COMPACT_ATOMS: atom_id res chain seq x y z
N MET A 1 5.14 -33.66 10.35
CA MET A 1 5.27 -32.33 10.99
C MET A 1 4.56 -31.34 10.08
N SER A 2 3.40 -30.83 10.48
CA SER A 2 2.70 -29.78 9.72
C SER A 2 3.42 -28.47 9.98
N GLU A 3 3.94 -27.83 8.94
CA GLU A 3 4.35 -26.43 9.02
C GLU A 3 3.13 -25.63 9.46
N LYS A 4 3.13 -25.14 10.71
CA LYS A 4 2.21 -24.07 11.09
C LYS A 4 2.53 -22.89 10.18
N GLY A 5 1.72 -22.69 9.15
CA GLY A 5 1.77 -21.47 8.34
C GLY A 5 1.71 -20.28 9.30
N LEU A 6 2.68 -19.36 9.19
CA LEU A 6 2.69 -18.15 9.98
C LEU A 6 1.43 -17.34 9.67
N CYS A 7 0.38 -17.51 10.48
CA CYS A 7 -0.76 -16.62 10.48
C CYS A 7 -0.26 -15.26 10.99
N ARG A 8 -0.33 -14.24 10.13
CA ARG A 8 0.01 -12.87 10.48
C ARG A 8 -1.25 -12.10 10.82
N THR A 9 -1.14 -11.16 11.74
CA THR A 9 -2.22 -10.24 12.06
C THR A 9 -2.38 -9.22 10.95
N ILE A 10 -3.61 -9.05 10.46
CA ILE A 10 -4.00 -7.89 9.64
C ILE A 10 -4.53 -6.82 10.59
N ARG A 11 -3.95 -5.62 10.53
CA ARG A 11 -4.40 -4.45 11.30
C ARG A 11 -4.97 -3.42 10.33
N ALA A 12 -6.25 -3.07 10.54
CA ALA A 12 -6.86 -1.93 9.87
C ALA A 12 -6.69 -0.68 10.74
N VAL A 13 -6.23 0.41 10.15
CA VAL A 13 -6.07 1.70 10.83
C VAL A 13 -6.79 2.75 10.00
N PHE A 14 -7.67 3.51 10.63
CA PHE A 14 -8.33 4.67 10.02
C PHE A 14 -7.63 5.91 10.53
N TRP A 15 -6.81 6.54 9.67
CA TRP A 15 -6.06 7.73 10.04
C TRP A 15 -6.99 8.91 10.29
N THR A 16 -6.61 9.73 11.26
CA THR A 16 -7.27 11.00 11.55
C THR A 16 -6.31 12.14 11.25
N ALA A 17 -6.87 13.30 10.93
CA ALA A 17 -6.11 14.51 10.63
C ALA A 17 -5.06 14.35 9.50
N GLU A 18 -5.43 13.61 8.44
CA GLU A 18 -4.63 13.46 7.21
C GLU A 18 -4.46 14.83 6.53
N GLU A 19 -5.57 15.51 6.27
CA GLU A 19 -5.65 16.82 5.61
C GLU A 19 -4.93 17.96 6.38
N GLN A 20 -4.55 17.72 7.63
CA GLN A 20 -3.76 18.65 8.46
C GLN A 20 -2.26 18.29 8.49
N GLY A 21 -1.80 17.50 7.52
CA GLY A 21 -0.40 17.09 7.40
C GLY A 21 -0.10 15.76 8.08
N THR A 22 -1.00 14.78 7.90
CA THR A 22 -0.86 13.37 8.28
C THR A 22 -0.56 13.14 9.75
N LEU A 23 -1.13 13.98 10.62
CA LEU A 23 -0.80 13.99 12.05
C LEU A 23 -1.09 12.65 12.73
N GLY A 24 -2.20 11.99 12.40
CA GLY A 24 -2.54 10.68 12.94
C GLY A 24 -1.53 9.60 12.55
N ALA A 25 -1.18 9.51 11.26
CA ALA A 25 -0.17 8.57 10.77
C ALA A 25 1.19 8.85 11.41
N ARG A 26 1.64 10.11 11.44
CA ARG A 26 2.91 10.50 12.07
C ARG A 26 2.99 10.13 13.54
N TYR A 27 1.93 10.42 14.31
CA TYR A 27 1.87 10.06 15.72
C TYR A 27 1.94 8.55 15.91
N TYR A 28 1.20 7.79 15.11
CA TYR A 28 1.23 6.33 15.17
C TYR A 28 2.63 5.79 14.85
N CYS A 29 3.26 6.23 13.77
CA CYS A 29 4.57 5.72 13.40
C CYS A 29 5.62 6.02 14.47
N ALA A 30 5.58 7.21 15.07
CA ALA A 30 6.48 7.58 16.17
C ALA A 30 6.35 6.67 17.40
N ASN A 31 5.13 6.21 17.71
CA ASN A 31 4.84 5.40 18.89
C ASN A 31 4.92 3.88 18.64
N HIS A 32 4.83 3.41 17.39
CA HIS A 32 4.80 1.97 17.09
C HIS A 32 6.08 1.46 16.42
N LEU A 33 6.78 2.26 15.61
CA LEU A 33 7.98 1.78 14.89
C LEU A 33 9.21 1.60 15.79
N ASN A 34 9.21 2.21 16.98
CA ASN A 34 10.29 2.08 17.97
C ASN A 34 9.98 1.06 19.07
N THR A 35 9.02 0.16 18.84
CA THR A 35 8.58 -0.87 19.79
C THR A 35 8.96 -2.26 19.32
N ASP A 36 8.63 -3.30 20.10
CA ASP A 36 8.79 -4.70 19.71
C ASP A 36 7.74 -5.17 18.68
N GLU A 37 6.84 -4.28 18.22
CA GLU A 37 5.88 -4.59 17.17
C GLU A 37 6.55 -4.86 15.83
N ARG A 38 6.15 -5.95 15.17
CA ARG A 38 6.70 -6.36 13.89
C ARG A 38 5.74 -6.08 12.74
N PHE A 39 6.05 -5.03 11.99
CA PHE A 39 5.43 -4.74 10.71
C PHE A 39 6.19 -5.44 9.58
N VAL A 40 5.47 -6.13 8.70
CA VAL A 40 6.09 -6.84 7.55
C VAL A 40 5.68 -6.26 6.20
N PHE A 41 4.61 -5.48 6.18
CA PHE A 41 4.04 -4.84 5.00
C PHE A 41 3.04 -3.79 5.45
N ALA A 42 2.96 -2.67 4.73
CA ALA A 42 1.94 -1.64 4.91
C ALA A 42 1.20 -1.39 3.59
N SER A 43 -0.10 -1.10 3.65
CA SER A 43 -0.87 -0.73 2.47
C SER A 43 -1.78 0.44 2.80
N GLU A 44 -1.97 1.32 1.82
CA GLU A 44 -2.84 2.47 1.90
C GLU A 44 -3.82 2.50 0.72
N SER A 45 -5.03 2.98 0.99
CA SER A 45 -6.05 3.32 -0.01
C SER A 45 -6.74 4.61 0.42
N ASP A 46 -6.15 5.73 0.03
CA ASP A 46 -6.65 7.07 0.34
C ASP A 46 -7.47 7.66 -0.84
N GLN A 47 -7.17 7.22 -2.06
CA GLN A 47 -7.72 7.83 -3.27
C GLN A 47 -8.95 7.06 -3.79
N GLY A 48 -10.10 7.29 -3.17
CA GLY A 48 -11.39 6.76 -3.62
C GLY A 48 -11.57 5.25 -3.40
N ALA A 49 -12.39 4.60 -4.23
CA ALA A 49 -12.71 3.19 -4.10
C ALA A 49 -11.77 2.30 -4.94
N PHE A 50 -11.45 1.10 -4.45
CA PHE A 50 -10.74 0.08 -5.20
C PHE A 50 -11.61 -0.46 -6.34
N ARG A 51 -11.52 0.19 -7.51
CA ARG A 51 -12.27 -0.19 -8.71
C ARG A 51 -11.42 0.03 -9.97
N PRO A 52 -10.43 -0.83 -10.23
CA PRO A 52 -9.63 -0.73 -11.44
C PRO A 52 -10.46 -0.96 -12.70
N ARG A 53 -10.51 0.02 -13.60
CA ARG A 53 -11.22 -0.08 -14.89
C ARG A 53 -10.28 -0.22 -16.08
N ASN A 54 -9.02 0.17 -15.91
CA ASN A 54 -7.97 0.04 -16.93
C ASN A 54 -6.59 0.05 -16.26
N PHE A 55 -5.53 -0.21 -17.04
CA PHE A 55 -4.15 -0.29 -16.55
C PHE A 55 -3.54 1.06 -16.11
N ASN A 56 -4.32 2.15 -16.04
CA ASN A 56 -3.91 3.36 -15.32
C ASN A 56 -4.18 3.26 -13.81
N SER A 57 -4.90 2.23 -13.35
CA SER A 57 -4.91 1.87 -11.94
C SER A 57 -3.56 1.27 -11.57
N ILE A 58 -2.97 1.76 -10.47
CA ILE A 58 -1.58 1.49 -10.13
C ILE A 58 -1.44 1.21 -8.62
N LEU A 59 -0.60 0.25 -8.26
CA LEU A 59 0.00 0.13 -6.93
C LEU A 59 1.38 0.81 -6.96
N ARG A 60 1.50 1.93 -6.25
CA ARG A 60 2.78 2.59 -5.98
C ARG A 60 3.50 1.81 -4.91
N TYR A 61 4.61 1.16 -5.26
CA TYR A 61 5.39 0.31 -4.39
C TYR A 61 6.68 0.99 -3.94
N GLN A 62 7.04 0.78 -2.67
CA GLN A 62 8.32 1.15 -2.09
C GLN A 62 8.81 0.02 -1.18
N GLY A 63 10.03 -0.43 -1.40
CA GLY A 63 10.64 -1.53 -0.67
C GLY A 63 11.70 -2.23 -1.51
N ASP A 64 12.13 -3.41 -1.09
CA ASP A 64 13.10 -4.21 -1.86
C ASP A 64 12.46 -4.98 -3.02
N GLU A 65 13.31 -5.41 -3.95
CA GLU A 65 12.92 -6.11 -5.16
C GLU A 65 12.29 -7.49 -4.89
N LYS A 66 12.69 -8.16 -3.80
CA LYS A 66 12.17 -9.50 -3.46
C LYS A 66 10.71 -9.43 -3.05
N HIS A 67 10.33 -8.45 -2.25
CA HIS A 67 8.93 -8.23 -1.88
C HIS A 67 8.13 -7.67 -3.07
N LYS A 68 8.73 -6.83 -3.91
CA LYS A 68 8.09 -6.30 -5.12
C LYS A 68 7.60 -7.42 -6.04
N ARG A 69 8.46 -8.41 -6.34
CA ARG A 69 8.11 -9.55 -7.20
C ARG A 69 6.89 -10.31 -6.70
N LYS A 70 6.73 -10.45 -5.38
CA LYS A 70 5.54 -11.08 -4.80
C LYS A 70 4.28 -10.25 -5.04
N ILE A 71 4.38 -8.93 -4.97
CA ILE A 71 3.26 -8.04 -5.30
C ILE A 71 2.93 -8.13 -6.79
N GLU A 72 3.94 -8.20 -7.67
CA GLU A 72 3.75 -8.39 -9.10
C GLU A 72 3.07 -9.74 -9.41
N GLU A 73 3.47 -10.84 -8.76
CA GLU A 73 2.79 -12.15 -8.87
C GLU A 73 1.30 -12.06 -8.47
N ILE A 74 0.98 -11.34 -7.39
CA ILE A 74 -0.41 -11.11 -6.97
C ILE A 74 -1.16 -10.31 -8.03
N VAL A 75 -0.54 -9.26 -8.57
CA VAL A 75 -1.12 -8.43 -9.63
C VAL A 75 -1.35 -9.23 -10.91
N ASP A 76 -0.47 -10.15 -11.27
CA ASP A 76 -0.65 -11.04 -12.42
C ASP A 76 -1.87 -11.96 -12.24
N ILE A 77 -2.08 -12.49 -11.03
CA ILE A 77 -3.29 -13.26 -10.71
C ILE A 77 -4.54 -12.38 -10.84
N LEU A 78 -4.51 -11.16 -10.32
CA LEU A 78 -5.62 -10.21 -10.42
C LEU A 78 -5.93 -9.84 -11.88
N ASN A 79 -4.90 -9.57 -12.68
CA ASN A 79 -5.01 -9.30 -14.10
C ASN A 79 -5.65 -10.48 -14.86
N GLY A 80 -5.22 -11.71 -14.56
CA GLY A 80 -5.81 -12.92 -15.12
C GLY A 80 -7.29 -13.13 -14.77
N ASN A 81 -7.79 -12.46 -13.73
CA ASN A 81 -9.19 -12.47 -13.30
C ASN A 81 -9.94 -11.17 -13.64
N GLY A 82 -9.41 -10.35 -14.57
CA GLY A 82 -10.11 -9.18 -15.11
C GLY A 82 -10.01 -7.92 -14.24
N VAL A 83 -9.05 -7.85 -13.32
CA VAL A 83 -8.76 -6.63 -12.53
C VAL A 83 -7.51 -5.96 -13.09
N PRO A 84 -7.63 -4.97 -14.00
CA PRO A 84 -6.48 -4.38 -14.68
C PRO A 84 -5.68 -3.48 -13.73
N LEU A 85 -4.48 -3.90 -13.35
CA LEU A 85 -3.66 -3.23 -12.36
C LEU A 85 -2.16 -3.32 -12.73
N ARG A 86 -1.38 -2.29 -12.40
CA ARG A 86 0.08 -2.29 -12.56
C ARG A 86 0.78 -1.99 -11.25
N VAL A 87 2.00 -2.49 -11.08
CA VAL A 87 2.89 -2.09 -9.99
C VAL A 87 3.92 -1.10 -10.54
N VAL A 88 4.14 0.02 -9.86
CA VAL A 88 5.21 0.98 -10.21
C VAL A 88 6.03 1.31 -8.98
N ASN A 89 7.34 1.49 -9.15
CA ASN A 89 8.19 2.00 -8.08
C ASN A 89 7.89 3.48 -7.85
N SER A 90 7.62 3.88 -6.61
CA SER A 90 7.38 5.28 -6.25
C SER A 90 7.72 5.51 -4.79
N ARG A 91 8.34 6.65 -4.50
CA ARG A 91 8.58 7.15 -3.13
C ARG A 91 7.45 8.07 -2.63
N ASP A 92 6.44 8.28 -3.47
CA ASP A 92 5.32 9.18 -3.19
C ASP A 92 4.17 8.36 -2.58
N GLN A 93 4.31 8.07 -1.29
CA GLN A 93 3.27 7.42 -0.48
C GLN A 93 3.07 8.29 0.76
N VAL A 94 1.87 8.82 1.00
CA VAL A 94 1.72 9.89 2.00
C VAL A 94 1.59 9.29 3.40
N ASP A 95 0.56 8.48 3.68
CA ASP A 95 0.38 7.97 5.04
C ASP A 95 1.26 6.77 5.37
N VAL A 96 1.67 5.97 4.38
CA VAL A 96 2.54 4.80 4.63
C VAL A 96 4.04 5.05 4.41
N ALA A 97 4.45 6.27 4.05
CA ALA A 97 5.87 6.62 3.87
C ALA A 97 6.72 6.30 5.11
N CYS A 98 6.16 6.43 6.31
CA CYS A 98 6.88 6.16 7.55
C CYS A 98 7.37 4.70 7.63
N PHE A 99 6.56 3.75 7.15
CA PHE A 99 6.89 2.32 7.11
C PHE A 99 8.00 2.08 6.08
N ALA A 100 7.85 2.67 4.89
CA ALA A 100 8.86 2.58 3.83
C ALA A 100 10.22 3.13 4.26
N ASN A 101 10.22 4.27 4.95
CA ASN A 101 11.42 4.91 5.51
C ASN A 101 12.07 4.06 6.61
N ALA A 102 11.28 3.26 7.34
CA ALA A 102 11.76 2.27 8.30
C ALA A 102 12.19 0.94 7.66
N GLY A 103 12.21 0.84 6.33
CA GLY A 103 12.59 -0.37 5.59
C GLY A 103 11.50 -1.43 5.49
N ILE A 104 10.26 -1.10 5.83
CA ILE A 104 9.10 -2.00 5.71
C ILE A 104 8.46 -1.77 4.34
N PRO A 105 8.29 -2.81 3.51
CA PRO A 105 7.72 -2.65 2.17
C PRO A 105 6.27 -2.14 2.25
N SER A 106 5.91 -1.27 1.33
CA SER A 106 4.60 -0.60 1.32
C SER A 106 4.02 -0.41 -0.07
N VAL A 107 2.70 -0.37 -0.15
CA VAL A 107 1.95 -0.01 -1.35
C VAL A 107 0.90 1.06 -1.08
N ASN A 108 0.75 1.98 -2.03
CA ASN A 108 -0.41 2.87 -2.10
C ASN A 108 -1.20 2.59 -3.39
N TYR A 109 -2.52 2.44 -3.28
CA TYR A 109 -3.38 2.28 -4.44
C TYR A 109 -3.76 3.65 -5.04
N GLU A 110 -3.50 3.80 -6.34
CA GLU A 110 -3.94 4.93 -7.14
C GLU A 110 -4.98 4.47 -8.18
N PRO A 111 -6.21 5.00 -8.15
CA PRO A 111 -7.25 4.63 -9.11
C PRO A 111 -6.97 5.21 -10.49
N ASP A 112 -7.49 4.56 -11.53
CA ASP A 112 -7.59 5.18 -12.86
C ASP A 112 -8.56 6.36 -12.80
N ARG A 113 -8.00 7.57 -12.69
CA ARG A 113 -8.81 8.80 -12.77
C ARG A 113 -9.24 8.99 -14.22
N VAL A 114 -10.56 9.09 -14.47
CA VAL A 114 -11.03 9.70 -15.72
C VAL A 114 -10.72 11.17 -15.59
N ARG A 115 -9.81 11.68 -16.42
CA ARG A 115 -9.67 13.12 -16.59
C ARG A 115 -10.99 13.58 -17.22
N LEU A 116 -11.89 14.14 -16.41
CA LEU A 116 -12.96 14.98 -16.93
C LEU A 116 -12.24 16.15 -17.59
N ILE A 117 -12.04 16.06 -18.90
CA ILE A 117 -11.69 17.21 -19.70
C ILE A 117 -12.94 18.08 -19.63
N LEU A 118 -12.93 19.08 -18.75
CA LEU A 118 -13.86 20.19 -18.87
C LEU A 118 -13.47 20.89 -20.18
N SER A 119 -14.22 20.60 -21.24
CA SER A 119 -14.24 21.35 -22.49
C SER A 119 -14.95 22.67 -22.30
#